data_AF-A0A0Q9S3C1-F1
#
_entry.id   AF-A0A0Q9S3C1-F1
#
_cell.length_a   1.000
_cell.length_b   1.000
_cell.length_c   1.000
_cell.angle_alpha   90.00
_cell.angle_beta   90.00
_cell.angle_gamma   90.00
#
_symmetry.space_group_name_H-M   'P 1'
#
loop_
_entity.id
_entity.type
_entity.pdbx_description
1 polymer ?
#
loop_
_entity_poly.entity_id
_entity_poly.type
_entity_poly.pdbx_seq_one_letter_code
_entity_poly.pdbx_strand_id
1 'polypeptide(L)' 'MNIVLIGMSGAGKSTLGVLLAKALGMDFVDTDIVIQQHHGRLLQDIIDNDGIEKFLEIEEDLCLSCN' A
#
# COMPACT_ATOMS: atom_id res chain seq x y z
N MET A 1 -7.37 -8.14 13.42
CA MET A 1 -8.36 -8.38 12.34
C MET A 1 -8.13 -7.28 11.34
N ASN A 2 -7.87 -7.65 10.09
CA ASN A 2 -7.41 -6.69 9.08
C ASN A 2 -8.52 -6.47 8.06
N ILE A 3 -8.73 -5.22 7.66
CA ILE A 3 -9.66 -4.83 6.60
C ILE A 3 -8.83 -4.32 5.44
N VAL A 4 -8.94 -4.98 4.28
CA VAL A 4 -8.18 -4.64 3.08
C VAL A 4 -9.11 -4.00 2.06
N LEU A 5 -8.77 -2.79 1.61
CA LEU A 5 -9.51 -2.08 0.57
C LEU A 5 -8.83 -2.32 -0.79
N ILE A 6 -9.50 -3.06 -1.68
CA ILE A 6 -9.01 -3.37 -3.03
C ILE A 6 -9.69 -2.49 -4.10
N GLY A 7 -9.01 -2.26 -5.22
CA GLY A 7 -9.54 -1.52 -6.37
C GLY A 7 -8.46 -0.72 -7.11
N MET A 8 -8.82 -0.15 -8.27
CA MET A 8 -7.90 0.62 -9.11
C MET A 8 -7.29 1.83 -8.39
N SER A 9 -6.11 2.27 -8.84
CA SER A 9 -5.55 3.56 -8.42
C SER A 9 -6.54 4.70 -8.70
N GLY A 10 -6.65 5.66 -7.79
CA GLY A 10 -7.62 6.77 -7.88
C GLY A 10 -9.06 6.43 -7.48
N ALA A 11 -9.40 5.17 -7.15
CA ALA A 11 -10.75 4.79 -6.71
C ALA A 11 -11.17 5.35 -5.32
N GLY A 12 -10.33 6.16 -4.67
CA GLY A 12 -10.61 6.76 -3.37
C GLY A 12 -10.31 5.86 -2.17
N LYS A 13 -9.53 4.78 -2.35
CA LYS A 13 -9.21 3.80 -1.30
C LYS A 13 -8.56 4.43 -0.07
N SER A 14 -7.54 5.28 -0.25
CA SER A 14 -6.85 5.94 0.87
C SER A 14 -7.80 6.91 1.61
N THR A 15 -8.62 7.66 0.88
CA THR A 15 -9.62 8.56 1.48
C THR A 15 -10.63 7.80 2.33
N LEU A 16 -11.22 6.72 1.79
CA LEU A 16 -12.18 5.91 2.53
C LEU A 16 -11.51 5.15 3.68
N GLY A 17 -10.30 4.64 3.48
CA GLY A 17 -9.54 3.90 4.49
C GLY A 17 -9.27 4.73 5.74
N VAL A 18 -8.85 5.99 5.58
CA VAL A 18 -8.65 6.91 6.71
C VAL A 18 -9.95 7.14 7.47
N LEU A 19 -11.08 7.34 6.77
CA LEU A 19 -12.39 7.55 7.40
C LEU A 19 -12.87 6.30 8.14
N LEU A 20 -12.70 5.13 7.51
CA LEU A 20 -13.09 3.84 8.08
C LEU A 20 -12.27 3.50 9.32
N ALA A 21 -10.94 3.66 9.25
CA ALA A 21 -10.04 3.43 10.36
C ALA A 21 -10.40 4.30 11.58
N LYS A 22 -10.65 5.59 11.36
CA LYS A 22 -11.13 6.50 12.42
C LYS A 22 -12.47 6.08 13.01
N ALA A 23 -13.43 5.65 12.18
CA ALA A 23 -14.75 5.22 12.63
C ALA A 23 -14.69 3.93 13.46
N LEU A 24 -13.72 3.04 13.17
CA LEU A 24 -13.54 1.76 13.84
C LEU A 24 -12.48 1.79 14.96
N GLY A 25 -11.79 2.92 15.17
CA GLY A 25 -10.68 3.02 16.11
C GLY A 25 -9.48 2.13 15.74
N MET A 26 -9.27 1.91 14.44
CA MET A 26 -8.18 1.10 13.90
C MET A 26 -7.06 1.99 13.37
N ASP A 27 -5.86 1.42 13.25
CA ASP A 27 -4.77 2.03 12.51
C ASP A 27 -5.03 1.96 11.00
N PHE A 28 -4.48 2.92 10.26
CA PHE A 28 -4.54 2.97 8.80
C PHE A 28 -3.13 2.81 8.22
N VAL A 29 -3.00 1.91 7.25
CA VAL A 29 -1.77 1.67 6.50
C VAL A 29 -2.05 1.88 5.01
N ASP A 30 -1.22 2.68 4.35
CA ASP A 30 -1.21 2.83 2.91
C ASP A 30 0.05 2.14 2.36
N THR A 31 -0.14 1.04 1.62
CA THR A 31 0.95 0.19 1.11
C THR A 31 1.92 0.97 0.24
N ASP A 32 1.41 1.89 -0.58
CA ASP A 32 2.21 2.70 -1.48
C ASP A 32 3.18 3.61 -0.69
N ILE A 33 2.74 4.15 0.44
CA ILE A 33 3.57 4.98 1.32
C ILE A 33 4.64 4.13 2.00
N VAL A 34 4.27 2.96 2.50
CA VAL A 34 5.22 2.08 3.21
C VAL A 34 6.31 1.59 2.26
N ILE A 35 5.97 1.16 1.04
CA ILE A 35 6.96 0.75 0.03
C ILE A 35 7.94 1.89 -0.25
N GLN A 36 7.45 3.11 -0.49
CA GLN A 36 8.32 4.26 -0.77
C GLN A 36 9.25 4.59 0.41
N GLN A 37 8.76 4.50 1.65
CA GLN A 37 9.56 4.74 2.85
C GLN A 37 10.65 3.68 3.04
N HIS A 38 10.34 2.40 2.80
CA HIS A 38 11.29 1.30 2.93
C HIS A 38 12.38 1.34 1.85
N HIS A 39 12.02 1.69 0.62
CA HIS A 39 12.95 1.68 -0.52
C HIS A 39 13.62 3.03 -0.80
N GLY A 40 13.12 4.12 -0.23
CA GLY A 40 13.63 5.48 -0.46
C GLY A 40 13.48 5.97 -1.91
N ARG A 41 12.54 5.40 -2.67
CA ARG A 41 12.31 5.63 -4.11
C ARG A 41 10.80 5.77 -4.37
N LEU A 42 10.42 6.49 -5.42
CA LEU A 42 9.02 6.52 -5.86
C LEU A 42 8.63 5.16 -6.43
N LEU A 43 7.33 4.82 -6.39
CA LEU A 43 6.86 3.56 -6.98
C LEU A 43 7.16 3.47 -8.48
N GLN A 44 7.01 4.58 -9.20
CA GLN A 44 7.33 4.66 -10.62
C GLN A 44 8.83 4.40 -10.86
N ASP A 45 9.72 4.91 -10.00
CA ASP A 45 11.15 4.66 -10.13
C ASP A 45 11.49 3.18 -9.91
N ILE A 46 10.77 2.48 -9.04
CA ILE A 46 10.93 1.03 -8.83
C ILE A 46 10.48 0.29 -10.09
N ILE A 47 9.29 0.60 -10.62
CA ILE A 47 8.76 -0.05 -11.82
C ILE A 47 9.66 0.20 -13.04
N ASP A 48 10.13 1.43 -13.23
CA ASP A 48 10.90 1.83 -14.41
C ASP A 48 12.31 1.20 -14.45
N ASN A 49 12.93 0.99 -13.29
CA ASN A 49 14.30 0.47 -13.22
C ASN A 49 14.38 -1.01 -12.84
N ASP A 50 13.42 -1.52 -12.06
CA ASP A 50 13.46 -2.87 -11.49
C ASP A 50 12.39 -3.79 -12.11
N GLY A 51 11.42 -3.22 -12.84
CA GLY A 51 10.35 -3.95 -13.52
C GLY A 51 9.07 -4.10 -12.67
N ILE A 52 7.96 -4.37 -13.35
CA ILE A 52 6.65 -4.54 -12.69
C ILE A 52 6.61 -5.81 -11.83
N GLU A 53 7.27 -6.88 -12.26
CA GLU A 53 7.35 -8.12 -11.50
C GLU A 53 8.02 -7.89 -10.14
N LYS A 54 9.09 -7.10 -10.12
CA LYS A 54 9.78 -6.80 -8.86
C LYS A 54 8.94 -5.94 -7.92
N PHE A 55 8.20 -4.98 -8.48
CA PHE A 55 7.24 -4.19 -7.71
C PHE A 55 6.15 -5.08 -7.08
N LEU A 56 5.59 -6.05 -7.82
CA LEU A 56 4.57 -6.97 -7.31
C LEU A 56 5.11 -7.88 -6.20
N GLU A 57 6.35 -8.37 -6.30
CA GLU A 57 7.01 -9.12 -5.22
C GLU A 57 7.11 -8.29 -3.94
N ILE A 58 7.51 -7.02 -4.05
CA ILE A 58 7.62 -6.10 -2.90
C ILE A 58 6.25 -5.84 -2.27
N GLU A 59 5.21 -5.66 -3.08
CA GLU A 59 3.84 -5.47 -2.61
C GLU A 59 3.31 -6.71 -1.88
N GLU A 60 3.58 -7.91 -2.41
CA GLU A 60 3.22 -9.18 -1.79
C GLU A 60 3.90 -9.35 -0.42
N ASP A 61 5.22 -9.16 -0.35
CA ASP A 61 6.00 -9.27 0.89
C ASP A 61 5.47 -8.31 1.96
N LEU A 62 5.15 -7.07 1.57
CA LEU A 62 4.59 -6.09 2.49
C LEU A 62 3.23 -6.54 3.01
N CYS A 63 2.32 -6.98 2.13
CA CYS A 63 0.98 -7.43 2.53
C CYS A 63 1.03 -8.61 3.50
N LEU A 64 1.99 -9.53 3.32
CA LEU A 64 2.20 -10.67 4.22
C LEU A 64 2.80 -10.26 5.58
N SER A 65 3.52 -9.14 5.63
CA SER A 65 4.14 -8.63 6.87
C SER A 65 3.18 -7.85 7.79
N CYS A 66 2.03 -7.41 7.25
CA CYS A 66 1.00 -6.68 7.99
C CYS A 66 0.25 -7.61 8.97
N ASN A 67 0.63 -7.57 10.26
CA ASN A 67 -0.04 -8.31 11.34
C ASN A 67 -1.36 -7.66 11.77
#